data_AF-A0ABD2UB67-F1
#
_entry.id   AF-A0ABD2UB67-F1
#
_cell.length_a   1.000
_cell.length_b   1.000
_cell.length_c   1.000
_cell.angle_alpha   90.00
_cell.angle_beta   90.00
_cell.angle_gamma   90.00
#
_symmetry.space_group_name_H-M   'P 1'
#
loop_
_entity.id
_entity.type
_entity.pdbx_description
1 polymer ?
#
loop_
_entity_poly.entity_id
_entity_poly.type
_entity_poly.pdbx_seq_one_letter_code
_entity_poly.pdbx_strand_id
1 'polypeptide(L)'
;MGSNAVDDLIEASSGVHYSGFHMEQPRTPEIEQPTTSIDDSVHKQPFIIGVAGGAASGKTTVCDLIIEQLRDQRVVLVNQDSFYHTLTPEELTKVHEYNFDHPDAFDTEKLLRVVEELKQGQAVDIPKYDYKSYKNDVFPLRRVNPSDVIILEGILIFHDPRVRDLMNMKIFVDTVQMLMYVSRGE
;
A
#
# COMPACT_ATOMS: atom_id res chain seq x y z
N MET A 1 82.01 3.40 6.32
CA MET A 1 82.02 3.06 4.88
C MET A 1 81.73 1.58 4.75
N GLY A 2 80.72 1.22 3.95
CA GLY A 2 80.23 -0.14 3.63
C GLY A 2 79.13 -0.62 4.60
N SER A 3 77.81 -0.68 4.31
CA SER A 3 77.04 -1.35 3.22
C SER A 3 77.27 -2.88 3.25
N ASN A 4 76.30 -3.80 3.25
CA ASN A 4 74.89 -3.81 2.83
C ASN A 4 74.29 -5.19 3.22
N ALA A 5 72.95 -5.25 3.23
CA ALA A 5 72.10 -6.33 2.70
C ALA A 5 72.07 -7.70 3.43
N VAL A 6 70.93 -8.12 4.00
CA VAL A 6 69.73 -8.76 3.37
C VAL A 6 70.05 -10.13 2.74
N ASP A 7 69.30 -11.21 2.87
CA ASP A 7 67.85 -11.38 3.09
C ASP A 7 67.55 -12.89 3.31
N ASP A 8 66.28 -13.21 3.56
CA ASP A 8 65.57 -14.42 3.09
C ASP A 8 65.76 -15.79 3.81
N LEU A 9 64.76 -16.67 4.00
CA LEU A 9 63.29 -16.67 3.86
C LEU A 9 62.81 -18.11 4.23
N ILE A 10 61.50 -18.28 4.49
CA ILE A 10 60.66 -19.49 4.24
C ILE A 10 60.44 -20.57 5.34
N GLU A 11 59.18 -20.55 5.80
CA GLU A 11 58.15 -21.61 5.94
C GLU A 11 58.35 -22.94 6.72
N ALA A 12 57.50 -23.05 7.74
CA ALA A 12 56.39 -24.00 7.92
C ALA A 12 56.63 -25.48 8.32
N SER A 13 56.01 -25.75 9.47
CA SER A 13 55.24 -26.95 9.85
C SER A 13 55.98 -28.16 10.42
N SER A 14 55.73 -28.45 11.70
CA SER A 14 55.27 -29.76 12.21
C SER A 14 55.35 -29.86 13.74
N GLY A 15 54.21 -30.15 14.38
CA GLY A 15 54.09 -30.70 15.75
C GLY A 15 54.65 -29.81 16.88
N VAL A 16 54.37 -29.99 18.17
CA VAL A 16 54.01 -31.15 18.98
C VAL A 16 53.50 -30.61 20.35
N HIS A 17 52.38 -31.18 20.84
CA HIS A 17 51.95 -31.42 22.23
C HIS A 17 51.92 -30.36 23.36
N TYR A 18 50.70 -30.23 23.90
CA TYR A 18 50.20 -30.42 25.27
C TYR A 18 50.82 -29.73 26.53
N SER A 19 49.87 -29.14 27.28
CA SER A 19 49.78 -28.87 28.73
C SER A 19 50.60 -27.75 29.38
N GLY A 20 49.87 -26.85 30.06
CA GLY A 20 50.41 -25.99 31.12
C GLY A 20 49.58 -24.73 31.38
N PHE A 21 48.72 -24.76 32.41
CA PHE A 21 48.03 -23.57 32.95
C PHE A 21 49.00 -22.69 33.74
N HIS A 22 49.07 -21.37 33.50
CA HIS A 22 49.04 -20.31 34.53
C HIS A 22 48.92 -18.88 33.95
N MET A 23 48.32 -17.99 34.75
CA MET A 23 47.88 -16.60 34.54
C MET A 23 48.96 -15.57 34.13
N GLU A 24 48.61 -14.64 33.22
CA GLU A 24 48.44 -13.17 33.46
C GLU A 24 48.20 -12.42 32.12
N GLN A 25 47.23 -11.49 32.12
CA GLN A 25 46.83 -10.59 31.01
C GLN A 25 47.88 -9.47 30.79
N PRO A 26 48.07 -8.89 29.58
CA PRO A 26 47.03 -8.07 28.92
C PRO A 26 47.02 -8.10 27.38
N ARG A 27 45.84 -8.14 26.75
CA ARG A 27 45.68 -7.82 25.33
C ARG A 27 44.51 -6.86 25.12
N THR A 28 44.90 -5.65 24.73
CA THR A 28 44.34 -4.73 23.70
C THR A 28 42.99 -5.03 23.05
N PRO A 29 42.26 -3.97 22.65
CA PRO A 29 40.80 -3.92 22.61
C PRO A 29 40.22 -4.88 21.57
N GLU A 30 39.29 -5.71 22.02
CA GLU A 30 38.35 -6.36 21.13
C GLU A 30 37.51 -5.26 20.48
N ILE A 31 37.64 -5.14 19.16
CA ILE A 31 36.70 -4.40 18.34
C ILE A 31 35.38 -5.17 18.45
N GLU A 32 34.49 -4.69 19.33
CA GLU A 32 33.09 -5.08 19.33
C GLU A 32 32.55 -4.82 17.92
N GLN A 33 32.42 -5.89 17.15
CA GLN A 33 31.64 -5.83 15.92
C GLN A 33 30.23 -5.42 16.33
N PRO A 34 29.64 -4.39 15.71
CA PRO A 34 28.25 -4.05 15.97
C PRO A 34 27.43 -5.30 15.74
N THR A 35 26.83 -5.81 16.81
CA THR A 35 25.79 -6.83 16.69
C THR A 35 24.72 -6.20 15.82
N THR A 36 24.59 -6.80 14.64
CA THR A 36 23.64 -6.48 13.59
C THR A 36 22.38 -5.85 14.15
N SER A 37 22.20 -4.58 13.78
CA SER A 37 20.97 -3.82 13.89
C SER A 37 19.77 -4.76 13.72
N ILE A 38 18.93 -4.83 14.75
CA ILE A 38 17.60 -5.39 14.62
C ILE A 38 16.96 -4.68 13.44
N ASP A 39 16.55 -5.47 12.47
CA ASP A 39 15.98 -5.06 11.19
C ASP A 39 14.81 -4.10 11.40
N ASP A 40 15.04 -2.80 11.22
CA ASP A 40 14.04 -1.72 11.26
C ASP A 40 13.03 -1.79 10.08
N SER A 41 13.06 -2.84 9.26
CA SER A 41 12.26 -2.95 8.03
C SER A 41 11.06 -3.91 8.11
N VAL A 42 10.50 -4.15 9.30
CA VAL A 42 9.14 -4.73 9.37
C VAL A 42 8.15 -3.68 8.89
N HIS A 43 7.87 -3.67 7.59
CA HIS A 43 6.80 -2.85 7.01
C HIS A 43 5.48 -3.22 7.69
N LYS A 44 5.01 -2.31 8.57
CA LYS A 44 3.70 -2.45 9.20
C LYS A 44 2.64 -2.40 8.11
N GLN A 45 1.87 -3.47 8.01
CA GLN A 45 0.74 -3.56 7.08
C GLN A 45 -0.23 -2.39 7.33
N PRO A 46 -0.73 -1.71 6.29
CA PRO A 46 -1.66 -0.60 6.46
C PRO A 46 -2.97 -1.05 7.09
N PHE A 47 -3.60 -0.15 7.85
CA PHE A 47 -4.96 -0.37 8.33
C PHE A 47 -5.96 0.02 7.23
N ILE A 48 -6.81 -0.91 6.82
CA ILE A 48 -7.75 -0.74 5.70
C ILE A 48 -9.16 -0.47 6.23
N ILE A 49 -9.71 0.70 5.88
CA ILE A 49 -11.07 1.15 6.21
C ILE A 49 -11.90 1.12 4.94
N GLY A 50 -12.96 0.30 4.91
CA GLY A 50 -13.97 0.36 3.86
C GLY A 50 -15.10 1.32 4.24
N VAL A 51 -15.44 2.26 3.35
CA VAL A 51 -16.55 3.21 3.50
C VAL A 51 -17.52 3.02 2.33
N ALA A 52 -18.65 2.35 2.59
CA ALA A 52 -19.68 2.06 1.59
C ALA A 52 -20.98 2.83 1.84
N GLY A 53 -21.85 2.89 0.83
CA GLY A 53 -23.14 3.59 0.90
C GLY A 53 -23.59 4.11 -0.46
N GLY A 54 -24.88 4.42 -0.60
CA GLY A 54 -25.47 4.88 -1.85
C GLY A 54 -24.83 6.14 -2.43
N ALA A 55 -25.07 6.42 -3.71
CA ALA A 55 -24.68 7.68 -4.32
C ALA A 55 -25.25 8.86 -3.50
N ALA A 56 -24.45 9.91 -3.29
CA ALA A 56 -24.81 11.07 -2.48
C ALA A 56 -25.16 10.81 -0.99
N SER A 57 -24.78 9.64 -0.42
CA SER A 57 -25.02 9.37 1.01
C SER A 57 -24.08 10.11 1.98
N GLY A 58 -23.06 10.80 1.48
CA GLY A 58 -22.07 11.51 2.31
C GLY A 58 -20.79 10.72 2.62
N LYS A 59 -20.53 9.61 1.91
CA LYS A 59 -19.29 8.83 2.03
C LYS A 59 -18.02 9.69 1.97
N THR A 60 -17.93 10.59 0.99
CA THR A 60 -16.78 11.47 0.81
C THR A 60 -16.56 12.36 2.03
N THR A 61 -17.64 12.92 2.60
CA THR A 61 -17.57 13.69 3.86
C THR A 61 -17.07 12.85 5.01
N VAL A 62 -17.51 11.59 5.14
CA VAL A 62 -17.00 10.67 6.15
C VAL A 62 -15.51 10.37 5.93
N CYS A 63 -15.08 10.18 4.69
CA CYS A 63 -13.67 9.96 4.35
C CYS A 63 -12.80 11.17 4.73
N ASP A 64 -13.25 12.39 4.40
CA ASP A 64 -12.55 13.63 4.72
C ASP A 64 -12.40 13.79 6.24
N LEU A 65 -13.48 13.55 7.01
CA LEU A 65 -13.44 13.58 8.47
C LEU A 65 -12.46 12.55 9.04
N ILE A 66 -12.41 11.33 8.50
CA ILE A 66 -11.44 10.31 8.92
C ILE A 66 -10.01 10.79 8.66
N ILE A 67 -9.74 11.33 7.47
CA ILE A 67 -8.42 11.85 7.09
C ILE A 67 -8.00 13.00 8.03
N GLU A 68 -8.92 13.90 8.36
CA GLU A 68 -8.66 15.03 9.28
C GLU A 68 -8.32 14.59 10.71
N GLN A 69 -8.85 13.45 11.17
CA GLN A 69 -8.55 12.88 12.49
C GLN A 69 -7.21 12.12 12.51
N LEU A 70 -6.78 11.59 11.37
CA LEU A 70 -5.57 10.77 11.23
C LEU A 70 -4.29 11.59 10.97
N ARG A 71 -4.27 12.90 11.28
CA ARG A 71 -3.26 13.92 10.90
C ARG A 71 -1.81 13.46 10.72
N ASP A 72 -1.30 12.63 11.63
CA ASP A 72 0.10 12.17 11.64
C ASP A 72 0.35 10.88 10.83
N GLN A 73 -0.69 10.31 10.22
CA GLN A 73 -0.64 9.09 9.41
C GLN A 73 -0.71 9.45 7.93
N ARG A 74 0.04 8.72 7.10
CA ARG A 74 -0.13 8.79 5.64
C ARG A 74 -1.38 8.02 5.29
N VAL A 75 -2.34 8.71 4.67
CA VAL A 75 -3.62 8.12 4.24
C VAL A 75 -3.70 8.12 2.72
N VAL A 76 -4.11 6.99 2.13
CA VAL A 76 -4.48 6.90 0.72
C VAL A 76 -5.97 6.59 0.60
N LEU A 77 -6.70 7.46 -0.07
CA LEU A 77 -8.09 7.21 -0.48
C LEU A 77 -8.10 6.50 -1.84
N VAL A 78 -8.72 5.33 -1.93
CA VAL A 78 -8.96 4.55 -3.14
C VAL A 78 -10.46 4.57 -3.40
N ASN A 79 -10.89 5.20 -4.50
CA ASN A 79 -12.30 5.25 -4.87
C ASN A 79 -12.62 4.13 -5.87
N GLN A 80 -13.68 3.35 -5.61
CA GLN A 80 -14.17 2.28 -6.47
C GLN A 80 -14.49 2.78 -7.89
N ASP A 81 -14.94 4.02 -8.03
CA ASP A 81 -15.25 4.65 -9.32
C ASP A 81 -14.04 4.71 -10.27
N SER A 82 -12.81 4.72 -9.74
CA SER A 82 -11.60 4.63 -10.56
C SER A 82 -11.49 3.31 -11.33
N PHE A 83 -12.26 2.29 -10.94
CA PHE A 83 -12.17 0.93 -11.44
C PHE A 83 -13.36 0.53 -12.32
N TYR A 84 -14.16 1.47 -12.82
CA TYR A 84 -15.13 1.15 -13.88
C TYR A 84 -14.42 0.58 -15.12
N HIS A 85 -15.03 -0.42 -15.75
CA HIS A 85 -14.56 -0.91 -17.04
C HIS A 85 -14.69 0.16 -18.13
N THR A 86 -13.74 0.16 -19.08
CA THR A 86 -13.91 0.91 -20.33
C THR A 86 -15.07 0.32 -21.11
N LEU A 87 -16.01 1.15 -21.53
CA LEU A 87 -17.12 0.69 -22.33
C LEU A 87 -16.66 0.29 -23.74
N THR A 88 -17.22 -0.81 -24.23
CA THR A 88 -17.07 -1.24 -25.62
C THR A 88 -17.81 -0.29 -26.57
N PRO A 89 -17.48 -0.31 -27.88
CA PRO A 89 -18.21 0.49 -28.86
C PRO A 89 -19.72 0.24 -28.85
N GLU A 90 -20.15 -1.00 -28.60
CA GLU A 90 -21.56 -1.39 -28.56
C GLU A 90 -22.26 -0.79 -27.32
N GLU A 91 -21.66 -0.91 -26.15
CA GLU A 91 -22.18 -0.32 -24.91
C GLU A 91 -22.24 1.21 -25.00
N LEU A 92 -21.24 1.85 -25.62
CA LEU A 92 -21.24 3.29 -25.87
C LEU A 92 -22.44 3.75 -26.70
N THR A 93 -22.90 2.95 -27.68
CA THR A 93 -24.10 3.31 -28.45
C THR A 93 -25.38 3.32 -27.60
N LYS A 94 -25.39 2.57 -26.50
CA LYS A 94 -26.52 2.41 -25.57
C LYS A 94 -26.15 2.82 -24.15
N VAL A 95 -25.27 3.81 -24.00
CA VAL A 95 -24.73 4.17 -22.68
C VAL A 95 -25.79 4.58 -21.66
N HIS A 96 -26.92 5.09 -22.13
CA HIS A 96 -28.08 5.45 -21.30
C HIS A 96 -28.84 4.23 -20.73
N GLU A 97 -28.62 3.04 -21.29
CA GLU A 97 -29.13 1.76 -20.79
C GLU A 97 -28.08 1.02 -19.93
N TYR A 98 -26.83 1.49 -19.90
CA TYR A 98 -25.75 0.85 -19.14
C TYR A 98 -25.94 1.09 -17.64
N ASN A 99 -25.97 0.01 -16.87
CA ASN A 99 -26.13 0.07 -15.42
C ASN A 99 -24.77 0.17 -14.71
N PHE A 100 -24.35 1.39 -14.38
CA PHE A 100 -23.13 1.64 -13.60
C PHE A 100 -23.22 1.18 -12.14
N ASP A 101 -24.43 0.94 -11.62
CA ASP A 101 -24.63 0.43 -10.26
C ASP A 101 -24.69 -1.12 -10.23
N HIS A 102 -24.23 -1.80 -11.28
CA HIS A 102 -24.07 -3.25 -11.29
C HIS A 102 -22.65 -3.65 -10.88
N PRO A 103 -22.45 -4.73 -10.09
CA PRO A 103 -21.12 -5.21 -9.73
C PRO A 103 -20.19 -5.43 -10.93
N ASP A 104 -20.73 -5.94 -12.04
CA ASP A 104 -19.97 -6.19 -13.27
C ASP A 104 -19.51 -4.93 -14.01
N ALA A 105 -19.96 -3.74 -13.60
CA ALA A 105 -19.42 -2.49 -14.13
C ALA A 105 -17.99 -2.21 -13.64
N PHE A 106 -17.55 -2.88 -12.57
CA PHE A 106 -16.28 -2.64 -11.90
C PHE A 106 -15.25 -3.76 -12.16
N ASP A 107 -14.03 -3.35 -12.50
CA ASP A 107 -12.85 -4.20 -12.54
C ASP A 107 -12.36 -4.53 -11.12
N THR A 108 -13.07 -5.46 -10.49
CA THR A 108 -12.80 -5.88 -9.11
C THR A 108 -11.45 -6.58 -8.99
N GLU A 109 -10.98 -7.28 -10.03
CA GLU A 109 -9.65 -7.90 -10.02
C GLU A 109 -8.54 -6.84 -9.97
N LYS A 110 -8.67 -5.77 -10.77
CA LYS A 110 -7.74 -4.64 -10.73
C LYS A 110 -7.78 -3.92 -9.38
N LEU A 111 -8.96 -3.74 -8.79
CA LEU A 111 -9.11 -3.18 -7.44
C LEU A 111 -8.37 -4.04 -6.40
N LEU A 112 -8.63 -5.35 -6.38
CA LEU A 112 -7.99 -6.30 -5.46
C LEU A 112 -6.47 -6.25 -5.58
N ARG A 113 -5.97 -6.27 -6.82
CA ARG A 113 -4.53 -6.18 -7.09
C ARG A 113 -3.93 -4.89 -6.54
N VAL A 114 -4.55 -3.74 -6.81
CA VAL A 114 -4.07 -2.44 -6.34
C VAL A 114 -4.02 -2.38 -4.81
N VAL A 115 -5.06 -2.86 -4.13
CA VAL A 115 -5.12 -2.86 -2.67
C VAL A 115 -4.09 -3.81 -2.06
N GLU A 116 -3.90 -5.00 -2.64
CA GLU A 116 -2.92 -5.97 -2.16
C GLU A 116 -1.47 -5.49 -2.37
N GLU A 117 -1.17 -4.85 -3.51
CA GLU A 117 0.13 -4.22 -3.76
C GLU A 117 0.41 -3.09 -2.74
N LEU A 118 -0.57 -2.22 -2.46
CA LEU A 118 -0.45 -1.19 -1.42
C LEU A 118 -0.23 -1.80 -0.03
N LYS A 119 -0.95 -2.88 0.27
CA LYS A 119 -0.84 -3.62 1.53
C LYS A 119 0.54 -4.25 1.71
N GLN A 120 1.19 -4.65 0.61
CA GLN A 120 2.58 -5.12 0.58
C GLN A 120 3.62 -3.99 0.60
N GLY A 121 3.20 -2.74 0.80
CA GLY A 121 4.10 -1.60 0.85
C GLY A 121 4.69 -1.24 -0.52
N GLN A 122 4.01 -1.59 -1.61
CA GLN A 122 4.40 -1.18 -2.96
C GLN A 122 3.67 0.11 -3.36
N ALA A 123 4.38 1.00 -4.06
CA ALA A 123 3.75 2.15 -4.70
C ALA A 123 3.01 1.68 -5.97
N VAL A 124 1.80 2.17 -6.17
CA VAL A 124 0.89 1.74 -7.25
C VAL A 124 0.33 2.94 -8.01
N ASP A 125 -0.15 2.68 -9.22
CA ASP A 125 -0.86 3.67 -10.03
C ASP A 125 -2.35 3.40 -9.95
N ILE A 126 -3.09 4.32 -9.34
CA ILE A 126 -4.54 4.22 -9.28
C ILE A 126 -5.11 4.74 -10.60
N PRO A 127 -5.95 3.95 -11.28
CA PRO A 127 -6.55 4.36 -12.54
C PRO A 127 -7.42 5.60 -12.38
N LYS A 128 -7.58 6.31 -13.48
CA LYS A 128 -8.53 7.40 -13.60
C LYS A 128 -9.58 6.99 -14.63
N TYR A 129 -10.83 6.97 -14.19
CA TYR A 129 -11.97 6.81 -15.09
C TYR A 129 -12.43 8.18 -15.59
N ASP A 130 -12.65 8.29 -16.90
CA ASP A 130 -13.20 9.50 -17.52
C ASP A 130 -14.66 9.26 -17.94
N TYR A 131 -15.58 9.83 -17.17
CA TYR A 131 -17.02 9.76 -17.43
C TYR A 131 -17.47 10.41 -18.75
N LYS A 132 -16.64 11.25 -19.38
CA LYS A 132 -16.97 11.84 -20.69
C LYS A 132 -16.68 10.89 -21.84
N SER A 133 -15.57 10.16 -21.75
CA SER A 133 -15.16 9.21 -22.78
C SER A 133 -15.49 7.74 -22.44
N TYR A 134 -15.94 7.48 -21.21
CA TYR A 134 -16.23 6.17 -20.64
C TYR A 134 -15.04 5.20 -20.72
N LYS A 135 -13.83 5.73 -20.48
CA LYS A 135 -12.57 4.98 -20.54
C LYS A 135 -11.87 4.97 -19.17
N ASN A 136 -11.29 3.82 -18.86
CA ASN A 136 -10.32 3.64 -17.78
C ASN A 136 -8.90 3.94 -18.27
N ASP A 137 -7.93 3.99 -17.34
CA ASP A 137 -6.49 4.17 -17.60
C ASP A 137 -6.16 5.46 -18.39
N VAL A 138 -6.95 6.50 -18.16
CA VAL A 138 -6.70 7.81 -18.77
C VAL A 138 -5.54 8.49 -18.06
N PHE A 139 -4.49 8.80 -18.81
CA PHE A 139 -3.29 9.45 -18.29
C PHE A 139 -3.51 10.95 -17.96
N PRO A 140 -2.76 11.51 -16.97
CA PRO A 140 -1.83 10.80 -16.09
C PRO A 140 -2.56 9.96 -15.04
N LEU A 141 -2.02 8.77 -14.75
CA LEU A 141 -2.49 7.95 -13.63
C LEU A 141 -2.09 8.60 -12.31
N ARG A 142 -2.84 8.31 -11.23
CA ARG A 142 -2.51 8.82 -9.90
C ARG A 142 -1.58 7.85 -9.19
N ARG A 143 -0.28 8.13 -9.25
CA ARG A 143 0.73 7.43 -8.46
C ARG A 143 0.50 7.67 -6.97
N VAL A 144 0.42 6.59 -6.18
CA VAL A 144 0.32 6.64 -4.73
C VAL A 144 1.43 5.81 -4.09
N ASN A 145 1.97 6.33 -2.99
CA ASN A 145 3.01 5.68 -2.22
C ASN A 145 2.40 4.79 -1.12
N PRO A 146 3.20 3.87 -0.53
CA PRO A 146 2.81 3.14 0.66
C PRO A 146 2.31 4.09 1.76
N SER A 147 1.24 3.68 2.43
CA SER A 147 0.52 4.48 3.42
C SER A 147 0.33 3.69 4.70
N ASP A 148 0.04 4.38 5.79
CA ASP A 148 -0.23 3.76 7.09
C ASP A 148 -1.73 3.36 7.19
N VAL A 149 -2.59 4.08 6.45
CA VAL A 149 -4.03 3.81 6.34
C VAL A 149 -4.48 3.87 4.88
N ILE A 150 -5.27 2.88 4.47
CA ILE A 150 -5.96 2.87 3.18
C ILE A 150 -7.46 3.02 3.44
N ILE A 151 -8.08 4.05 2.85
CA ILE A 151 -9.52 4.19 2.83
C ILE A 151 -10.01 3.72 1.46
N LEU A 152 -10.81 2.66 1.42
CA LEU A 152 -11.50 2.20 0.22
C LEU A 152 -12.95 2.71 0.27
N GLU A 153 -13.33 3.57 -0.65
CA GLU A 153 -14.66 4.17 -0.74
C GLU A 153 -15.40 3.66 -1.99
N GLY A 154 -16.70 3.38 -1.90
CA GLY A 154 -17.52 3.17 -3.08
C GLY A 154 -18.95 2.72 -2.79
N ILE A 155 -19.77 2.62 -3.83
CA ILE A 155 -21.18 2.23 -3.68
C ILE A 155 -21.35 0.73 -3.42
N LEU A 156 -20.43 -0.11 -3.90
CA LEU A 156 -20.52 -1.56 -3.90
C LEU A 156 -19.25 -2.26 -3.39
N ILE A 157 -18.35 -1.56 -2.70
CA ILE A 157 -17.10 -2.16 -2.18
C ILE A 157 -17.32 -3.31 -1.19
N PHE A 158 -18.53 -3.44 -0.63
CA PHE A 158 -18.91 -4.55 0.25
C PHE A 158 -19.57 -5.73 -0.49
N HIS A 159 -19.80 -5.62 -1.80
CA HIS A 159 -20.42 -6.67 -2.59
C HIS A 159 -19.52 -7.92 -2.67
N ASP A 160 -18.27 -7.76 -3.11
CA ASP A 160 -17.33 -8.88 -3.26
C ASP A 160 -16.73 -9.26 -1.88
N PRO A 161 -16.85 -10.54 -1.43
CA PRO A 161 -16.28 -11.00 -0.17
C PRO A 161 -14.75 -10.82 -0.10
N ARG A 162 -14.03 -11.00 -1.21
CA ARG A 162 -12.57 -10.88 -1.24
C ARG A 162 -12.13 -9.46 -0.92
N VAL A 163 -12.86 -8.46 -1.42
CA VAL A 163 -12.62 -7.04 -1.11
C VAL A 163 -12.93 -6.76 0.37
N ARG A 164 -14.02 -7.33 0.90
CA ARG A 164 -14.38 -7.20 2.32
C ARG A 164 -13.35 -7.82 3.25
N ASP A 165 -12.75 -8.94 2.87
CA ASP A 165 -11.80 -9.68 3.71
C ASP A 165 -10.46 -8.94 3.85
N LEU A 166 -10.16 -8.00 2.95
CA LEU A 166 -9.01 -7.10 3.08
C LEU A 166 -9.20 -6.03 4.17
N MET A 167 -10.44 -5.70 4.53
CA MET A 167 -10.75 -4.54 5.39
C MET A 167 -10.68 -4.88 6.88
N ASN A 168 -9.91 -4.08 7.63
CA ASN A 168 -9.88 -4.11 9.09
C ASN A 168 -11.13 -3.47 9.72
N MET A 169 -11.69 -2.45 9.07
CA MET A 169 -12.91 -1.75 9.51
C MET A 169 -13.85 -1.53 8.33
N LYS A 170 -15.16 -1.63 8.57
CA LYS A 170 -16.21 -1.46 7.56
C LYS A 170 -17.25 -0.47 8.09
N ILE A 171 -17.43 0.62 7.38
CA ILE A 171 -18.38 1.70 7.68
C ILE A 171 -19.40 1.74 6.54
N PHE A 172 -20.67 1.65 6.88
CA PHE A 172 -21.76 1.86 5.94
C PHE A 172 -22.45 3.18 6.26
N VAL A 173 -22.44 4.11 5.32
CA VAL A 173 -23.08 5.41 5.43
C VAL A 173 -24.50 5.28 4.90
N ASP A 174 -25.42 5.09 5.82
CA ASP A 174 -26.86 5.09 5.57
C ASP A 174 -27.43 6.48 5.88
N THR A 175 -27.91 7.16 4.84
CA THR A 175 -28.62 8.42 4.97
C THR A 175 -29.90 8.32 4.17
N VAL A 176 -31.01 8.70 4.80
CA VAL A 176 -32.30 8.84 4.14
C VAL A 176 -32.18 9.83 2.98
N GLN A 177 -32.53 9.38 1.78
CA GLN A 177 -32.44 10.09 0.50
C GLN A 177 -33.48 11.24 0.40
N MET A 178 -33.48 12.15 1.38
CA MET A 178 -34.52 13.17 1.61
C MET A 178 -33.96 14.59 1.52
N LEU A 179 -33.10 14.88 0.54
CA LEU A 179 -32.60 16.24 0.29
C LEU A 179 -32.54 16.66 -1.19
N MET A 180 -32.63 15.74 -2.16
CA MET A 180 -32.67 16.12 -3.58
C MET A 180 -34.05 16.57 -4.09
N TYR A 181 -35.14 16.32 -3.36
CA TYR A 181 -36.50 16.71 -3.80
C TYR A 181 -36.90 18.14 -3.44
N VAL A 182 -36.16 18.86 -2.59
CA VAL A 182 -36.60 20.17 -2.06
C VAL A 182 -36.01 21.37 -2.82
N SER A 183 -35.04 21.21 -3.72
CA SER A 183 -34.43 22.34 -4.47
C SER A 183 -34.88 22.48 -5.93
N ARG A 184 -35.97 21.82 -6.36
CA ARG A 184 -36.57 21.99 -7.70
C ARG A 184 -38.00 22.51 -7.67
N GLY A 185 -38.27 23.44 -6.77
CA GLY A 185 -39.57 24.08 -6.66
C GLY A 185 -39.46 25.48 -6.05
N GLU A 186 -38.73 26.37 -6.71
CA GLU A 186 -39.00 27.82 -6.75
C GLU A 186 -38.61 28.36 -8.13
#